data_AF-A0A067SJ45-F1
#
_entry.id   AF-A0A067SJ45-F1
#
_cell.length_a   1.000
_cell.length_b   1.000
_cell.length_c   1.000
_cell.angle_alpha   90.00
_cell.angle_beta   90.00
_cell.angle_gamma   90.00
#
_symmetry.space_group_name_H-M   'P 1'
#
loop_
_entity.id
_entity.type
_entity.pdbx_description
1 polymer ?
#
loop_
_entity_poly.entity_id
_entity_poly.type
_entity_poly.pdbx_seq_one_letter_code
_entity_poly.pdbx_strand_id
1 'polypeptide(L)' 'DRDIPHRTRITQLIIEAFQREYKAMVKEIQNPLGRSSYTGDVWSRKNLESYFAITGHYM' A
#
# COMPACT_ATOMS: atom_id res chain seq x y z
N ASP A 1 -10.53 -28.76 3.08
CA ASP A 1 -11.52 -27.81 2.53
C ASP A 1 -12.18 -26.86 3.52
N ARG A 2 -12.30 -27.18 4.82
CA ARG A 2 -12.86 -26.22 5.81
C ARG A 2 -11.86 -25.19 6.32
N ASP A 3 -10.55 -25.44 6.13
CA ASP A 3 -9.47 -24.62 6.71
C ASP A 3 -8.94 -23.54 5.75
N ILE A 4 -9.30 -23.60 4.46
CA ILE A 4 -8.89 -22.59 3.48
C ILE A 4 -9.97 -21.50 3.44
N PRO A 5 -9.64 -20.25 3.80
CA PRO A 5 -10.61 -19.19 3.80
C PRO A 5 -11.10 -18.90 2.37
N HIS A 6 -12.41 -18.70 2.22
CA HIS A 6 -12.98 -18.27 0.95
C HIS A 6 -12.39 -16.91 0.51
N ARG A 7 -12.39 -16.62 -0.80
CA ARG A 7 -11.80 -15.39 -1.36
C ARG A 7 -12.27 -14.12 -0.64
N THR A 8 -13.55 -14.04 -0.29
CA THR A 8 -14.13 -12.90 0.44
C THR A 8 -13.48 -12.70 1.80
N ARG A 9 -13.21 -13.80 2.51
CA ARG A 9 -12.53 -13.76 3.80
C ARG A 9 -11.07 -13.35 3.64
N ILE A 10 -10.39 -13.84 2.61
CA ILE A 10 -9.01 -13.43 2.30
C ILE A 10 -8.95 -11.93 1.98
N THR A 11 -9.84 -11.42 1.12
CA THR A 11 -9.92 -10.00 0.79
C THR A 11 -10.14 -9.14 2.03
N GLN A 12 -11.05 -9.56 2.93
CA GLN A 12 -11.27 -8.86 4.19
C GLN A 12 -10.00 -8.82 5.05
N LEU A 13 -9.31 -9.95 5.21
CA LEU A 13 -8.08 -10.02 5.99
C LEU A 13 -6.96 -9.15 5.41
N ILE A 14 -6.85 -9.06 4.08
CA ILE A 14 -5.88 -8.18 3.40
C ILE A 14 -6.18 -6.71 3.71
N ILE A 15 -7.46 -6.29 3.62
CA ILE A 15 -7.86 -4.91 3.90
C ILE A 15 -7.62 -4.57 5.37
N GLU A 16 -7.98 -5.47 6.30
CA GLU A 16 -7.74 -5.29 7.73
C GLU A 16 -6.24 -5.17 8.04
N ALA A 17 -5.40 -6.00 7.41
CA ALA A 17 -3.95 -5.90 7.54
C ALA A 17 -3.42 -4.57 7.00
N PHE A 18 -3.82 -4.19 5.80
CA PHE A 18 -3.45 -2.91 5.20
C PHE A 18 -3.80 -1.72 6.11
N GLN A 19 -5.00 -1.68 6.67
CA GLN A 19 -5.43 -0.58 7.54
C GLN A 19 -4.61 -0.49 8.83
N ARG A 20 -4.20 -1.63 9.41
CA ARG A 20 -3.33 -1.64 10.59
C ARG A 20 -1.95 -1.09 10.27
N GLU A 21 -1.30 -1.63 9.24
CA GLU A 21 0.05 -1.22 8.86
C GLU A 21 0.08 0.23 8.36
N TYR A 22 -0.93 0.66 7.60
CA TYR A 22 -1.06 2.05 7.15
C TYR A 22 -1.11 3.04 8.32
N LYS A 23 -1.89 2.74 9.36
CA LYS A 23 -1.96 3.59 10.56
C LYS A 23 -0.62 3.64 11.30
N ALA A 24 0.08 2.50 11.40
CA ALA A 24 1.41 2.44 12.01
C ALA A 24 2.42 3.29 11.24
N MET A 25 2.47 3.10 9.91
CA MET A 25 3.29 3.90 9.00
C MET A 25 3.01 5.40 9.12
N VAL A 26 1.75 5.83 9.10
CA VAL A 26 1.42 7.27 9.20
C VAL A 26 1.93 7.87 10.51
N LYS A 27 1.81 7.14 11.62
CA LYS A 27 2.33 7.57 12.92
C LYS A 27 3.85 7.70 12.92
N GLU A 28 4.55 6.81 12.21
CA GLU A 28 6.01 6.87 12.04
C GLU A 28 6.43 8.08 11.20
N ILE A 29 5.75 8.31 10.08
CA ILE A 29 5.98 9.45 9.15
C ILE A 29 5.70 10.82 9.80
N GLN A 30 4.97 10.89 10.91
CA GLN A 30 4.73 12.16 11.62
C GLN A 30 5.95 12.66 12.43
N ASN A 31 6.91 11.78 12.73
CA ASN A 31 8.07 12.10 13.57
C ASN A 31 9.39 12.55 12.86
N PRO A 32 9.61 12.45 11.54
CA PRO A 32 10.86 12.89 10.92
C PRO A 32 10.93 14.41 10.76
N LEU A 33 12.08 14.96 11.11
CA LEU A 33 12.50 16.35 10.87
C LEU A 33 12.75 16.63 9.36
N GLY A 34 11.77 16.33 8.50
CA GLY A 34 11.82 16.63 7.06
C GLY A 34 12.53 15.60 6.17
N ARG A 35 12.67 14.34 6.61
CA ARG A 35 13.30 13.25 5.83
C ARG A 35 12.29 12.30 5.18
N SER A 36 11.28 12.85 4.52
CA SER A 36 10.38 12.06 3.68
C SER A 36 10.56 12.44 2.21
N SER A 37 10.75 11.46 1.34
CA SER A 37 10.72 11.64 -0.12
C SER A 37 9.73 10.67 -0.75
N TYR A 38 9.32 10.96 -1.98
CA TYR A 38 8.37 10.12 -2.72
C TYR A 38 8.90 9.91 -4.13
N THR A 39 8.78 8.68 -4.63
CA THR A 39 9.03 8.35 -6.03
C THR A 39 7.70 8.00 -6.69
N GLY A 40 7.41 8.70 -7.80
CA GLY A 40 6.26 8.42 -8.65
C GLY A 40 6.71 7.67 -9.91
N ASP A 41 6.17 6.49 -10.14
CA ASP A 41 6.37 5.73 -11.37
C ASP A 41 5.10 5.79 -12.21
N VAL A 42 5.23 6.24 -13.46
CA VAL A 42 4.12 6.39 -14.42
C VAL A 42 4.47 5.60 -15.65
N TRP A 43 3.59 4.68 -16.03
CA TRP A 43 3.76 3.89 -17.24
C TRP A 43 2.41 3.60 -17.87
N SER A 44 2.43 3.26 -19.15
CA SER A 44 1.26 2.77 -19.86
C SER A 44 1.52 1.36 -20.39
N ARG A 45 0.46 0.58 -20.51
CA ARG A 45 0.49 -0.72 -21.21
C ARG A 45 0.16 -0.53 -22.69
N LYS A 46 0.47 -1.54 -23.50
CA LYS A 46 0.16 -1.55 -24.95
C LYS A 46 -1.34 -1.39 -25.26
N ASN A 47 -2.21 -1.70 -24.31
CA ASN A 47 -3.66 -1.50 -24.40
C ASN A 47 -4.10 -0.07 -24.03
N LEU A 48 -3.17 0.89 -23.94
CA LEU A 48 -3.39 2.29 -23.60
C LEU A 48 -3.94 2.53 -22.18
N GLU A 49 -3.81 1.53 -21.30
CA GLU A 49 -4.11 1.70 -19.88
C GLU A 49 -2.92 2.33 -19.16
N SER A 50 -3.17 3.44 -18.47
CA SER A 50 -2.16 4.17 -17.72
C SER A 50 -2.17 3.78 -16.24
N TYR A 51 -0.98 3.70 -15.66
CA TYR A 51 -0.75 3.38 -14.27
C TYR A 51 0.09 4.48 -13.62
N PHE A 52 -0.17 4.72 -12.35
CA PHE A 52 0.63 5.59 -11.51
C PHE A 52 0.81 4.94 -10.15
N ALA A 53 2.06 4.68 -9.78
CA ALA A 53 2.42 4.19 -8.45
C ALA A 53 3.22 5.25 -7.70
N ILE A 54 2.90 5.42 -6.42
CA ILE A 54 3.64 6.29 -5.51
C ILE A 54 4.28 5.41 -4.43
N THR A 55 5.58 5.58 -4.20
CA THR A 55 6.30 4.96 -3.09
C THR A 55 6.86 6.05 -2.19
N GLY A 56 6.55 6.00 -0.89
CA GLY A 56 7.12 6.90 0.12
C GLY A 56 8.37 6.30 0.76
N HIS A 57 9.41 7.11 0.92
CA HIS A 57 10.66 6.79 1.60
C HIS A 57 10.76 7.70 2.83
N TYR A 58 10.86 7.13 4.02
CA TYR A 58 10.92 7.87 5.29
C TYR A 58 11.87 7.15 6.28
N MET A 59 12.52 7.91 7.15
CA MET A 59 13.43 7.45 8.21
C MET A 59 13.20 8.20 9.51
#